data_AF-A0A536A021-F1
#
_entry.id   AF-A0A536A021-F1
#
_cell.length_a   1.000
_cell.length_b   1.000
_cell.length_c   1.000
_cell.angle_alpha   90.00
_cell.angle_beta   90.00
_cell.angle_gamma   90.00
#
_symmetry.space_group_name_H-M   'P 1'
#
loop_
_entity.id
_entity.type
_entity.pdbx_description
1 polymer ?
#
loop_
_entity_poly.entity_id
_entity_poly.type
_entity_poly.pdbx_seq_one_letter_code
_entity_poly.pdbx_strand_id
1 'polypeptide(L)' 'MSIDRRISELSKVPTLVLWGNEDRVISVADAKRCRSLPLAEICIAPGVGHSLPLEAPAWANGHIARFVAALRDLGVKAA' A
#
# COMPACT_ATOMS: atom_id res chain seq x y z
N MET A 1 17.79 9.39 11.87
CA MET A 1 16.39 9.00 12.19
C MET A 1 16.05 7.77 11.36
N SER A 2 15.59 6.66 11.96
CA SER A 2 15.34 5.42 11.20
C SER A 2 13.99 5.48 10.47
N ILE A 3 13.94 4.94 9.24
CA ILE A 3 12.71 4.82 8.44
C ILE A 3 11.63 4.00 9.15
N ASP A 4 12.02 2.96 9.89
CA ASP A 4 11.06 2.08 10.58
C ASP A 4 10.31 2.83 11.68
N ARG A 5 10.97 3.79 12.35
CA ARG A 5 10.31 4.68 13.32
C ARG A 5 9.27 5.56 12.63
N ARG A 6 9.61 6.17 11.48
CA ARG A 6 8.68 7.02 10.72
C ARG A 6 7.47 6.22 10.23
N ILE A 7 7.68 4.99 9.76
CA ILE A 7 6.60 4.09 9.37
C ILE A 7 5.67 3.84 10.57
N SER A 8 6.20 3.52 11.76
CA SER A 8 5.37 3.23 12.94
C SER A 8 4.42 4.36 13.36
N GLU A 9 4.73 5.61 13.03
CA GLU A 9 3.88 6.78 13.28
C GLU A 9 2.55 6.71 12.50
N LEU A 10 2.48 5.88 11.45
CA LEU A 10 1.27 5.62 10.66
C LEU A 10 0.37 4.51 11.24
N SER A 11 0.70 3.93 12.40
CA SER A 11 -0.01 2.76 12.97
C SER A 11 -1.53 2.93 13.16
N LYS A 12 -2.01 4.18 13.30
CA LYS A 12 -3.45 4.51 13.44
C LYS A 12 -4.11 4.97 12.14
N VAL A 13 -3.35 5.06 11.06
CA VAL A 13 -3.82 5.53 9.75
C VAL A 13 -4.01 4.30 8.85
N PRO A 14 -5.23 4.03 8.37
CA PRO A 14 -5.42 3.02 7.33
C PRO A 14 -4.51 3.31 6.14
N THR A 15 -3.72 2.34 5.73
CA THR A 15 -2.66 2.53 4.73
C THR A 15 -2.77 1.47 3.64
N LEU A 16 -2.75 1.88 2.37
CA LEU A 16 -2.61 0.96 1.24
C LEU A 16 -1.19 1.05 0.69
N VAL A 17 -0.51 -0.10 0.59
CA VAL A 17 0.81 -0.23 -0.02
C VAL A 17 0.69 -1.08 -1.28
N LEU A 18 1.01 -0.50 -2.43
CA LEU A 18 1.05 -1.18 -3.72
C LEU A 18 2.50 -1.31 -4.19
N TRP A 19 2.92 -2.51 -4.58
CA TRP A 19 4.30 -2.77 -4.98
C TRP A 19 4.39 -3.75 -6.14
N GLY A 20 5.35 -3.57 -7.06
CA GLY A 20 5.62 -4.52 -8.14
C GLY A 20 6.73 -5.52 -7.76
N ASN A 21 6.53 -6.82 -7.92
CA ASN A 21 7.55 -7.79 -7.50
C ASN A 21 8.84 -7.76 -8.35
N GLU A 22 8.84 -7.06 -9.48
CA GLU A 22 10.00 -6.84 -10.34
C GLU A 22 10.57 -5.42 -10.22
N ASP A 23 10.19 -4.65 -9.20
CA ASP A 23 10.77 -3.34 -8.92
C ASP A 23 12.29 -3.45 -8.67
N ARG A 24 13.06 -2.77 -9.52
CA ARG A 24 14.53 -2.73 -9.47
C ARG A 24 15.08 -1.42 -8.87
N VAL A 25 14.21 -0.45 -8.59
CA VAL A 25 14.58 0.82 -7.95
C VAL A 25 14.48 0.67 -6.43
N ILE A 26 13.40 0.06 -5.94
CA ILE A 26 13.21 -0.24 -4.52
C ILE A 26 12.79 -1.70 -4.38
N SER A 27 13.54 -2.46 -3.57
CA SER A 27 13.31 -3.90 -3.44
C SER A 27 11.93 -4.20 -2.86
N VAL A 28 11.21 -5.15 -3.46
CA VAL A 28 9.97 -5.68 -2.89
C VAL A 28 10.13 -6.23 -1.46
N ALA A 29 11.35 -6.56 -1.03
CA ALA A 29 11.63 -6.93 0.35
C ALA A 29 11.32 -5.79 1.34
N ASP A 30 11.44 -4.53 0.93
CA ASP A 30 11.12 -3.37 1.77
C ASP A 30 9.62 -3.23 2.03
N ALA A 31 8.75 -3.83 1.22
CA ALA A 31 7.31 -3.91 1.51
C ALA A 31 7.05 -4.62 2.85
N LYS A 32 7.97 -5.50 3.31
CA LYS A 32 7.87 -6.15 4.63
C LYS A 32 7.95 -5.16 5.80
N ARG A 33 8.59 -4.01 5.65
CA ARG A 33 8.67 -2.98 6.71
C ARG A 33 7.28 -2.46 7.06
N CYS A 34 6.39 -2.39 6.07
CA CYS A 34 5.01 -2.00 6.25
C CYS A 34 4.15 -3.06 6.94
N ARG A 35 4.59 -4.33 7.05
CA ARG A 35 3.83 -5.39 7.77
C ARG A 35 3.67 -5.10 9.26
N SER A 36 4.51 -4.23 9.81
CA SER A 36 4.40 -3.77 11.20
C SER A 36 3.20 -2.83 11.43
N LEU A 37 2.59 -2.31 10.36
CA LEU A 37 1.41 -1.46 10.44
C LEU A 37 0.15 -2.32 10.55
N PRO A 38 -0.59 -2.25 11.68
CA PRO A 38 -1.73 -3.14 11.92
C PRO A 38 -2.92 -2.86 11.00
N LEU A 39 -2.99 -1.65 10.42
CA LEU A 39 -4.06 -1.21 9.52
C LEU A 39 -3.60 -1.12 8.06
N ALA A 40 -2.42 -1.65 7.73
CA ALA A 40 -1.92 -1.61 6.37
C ALA A 40 -2.42 -2.81 5.56
N GLU A 41 -2.88 -2.52 4.35
CA GLU A 41 -3.06 -3.51 3.30
C GLU A 41 -1.84 -3.46 2.36
N ILE A 42 -1.19 -4.60 2.14
CA ILE A 42 0.00 -4.69 1.27
C ILE A 42 -0.33 -5.60 0.10
N CYS A 43 -0.34 -5.04 -1.10
CA CYS A 43 -0.61 -5.76 -2.35
C CYS A 43 0.64 -5.76 -3.23
N ILE A 44 1.04 -6.94 -3.69
CA ILE A 44 2.19 -7.11 -4.59
C ILE A 44 1.68 -7.55 -5.96
N ALA A 45 1.98 -6.78 -7.01
CA ALA A 45 1.65 -7.08 -8.40
C ALA A 45 2.73 -7.99 -9.02
N PRO A 46 2.36 -9.16 -9.57
CA PRO A 46 3.29 -10.06 -10.24
C PRO A 46 3.66 -9.54 -11.64
N GLY A 47 4.94 -9.58 -11.98
CA GLY A 47 5.46 -9.17 -13.29
C GLY A 47 5.54 -7.67 -13.52
N VAL A 48 5.44 -6.85 -12.45
CA VAL A 48 5.36 -5.38 -12.54
C VAL A 48 6.57 -4.75 -11.87
N GLY A 49 7.13 -3.74 -12.52
CA GLY A 49 8.28 -2.98 -12.05
C GLY A 49 7.90 -1.78 -11.17
N HIS A 50 8.79 -0.80 -11.15
CA HIS A 50 8.69 0.39 -10.30
C HIS A 50 7.56 1.32 -10.72
N SER A 51 7.30 1.43 -12.02
CA SER A 51 6.30 2.36 -12.56
C SER A 51 4.91 1.71 -12.56
N LEU A 52 4.56 1.07 -11.44
CA LEU A 52 3.36 0.24 -11.28
C LEU A 52 2.07 0.91 -11.78
N PRO A 53 1.78 2.20 -11.48
CA PRO A 53 0.56 2.83 -11.99
C PRO A 53 0.51 2.97 -13.52
N LEU A 54 1.67 2.98 -14.19
CA LEU A 54 1.77 3.07 -15.66
C LEU A 54 1.83 1.69 -16.31
N GLU A 55 2.49 0.73 -15.67
CA GLU A 55 2.66 -0.64 -16.16
C GLU A 55 1.40 -1.49 -15.97
N ALA A 56 0.68 -1.28 -14.86
CA ALA A 56 -0.53 -2.04 -14.51
C ALA A 56 -1.66 -1.10 -14.02
N PRO A 57 -2.14 -0.15 -14.85
CA PRO A 57 -3.06 0.90 -14.43
C PRO A 57 -4.38 0.37 -13.89
N ALA A 58 -4.97 -0.63 -14.55
CA ALA A 58 -6.23 -1.23 -14.10
C ALA A 58 -6.10 -1.91 -12.74
N TRP A 59 -4.97 -2.60 -12.49
CA TRP A 59 -4.68 -3.24 -11.21
C TRP A 59 -4.50 -2.19 -10.11
N ALA A 60 -3.69 -1.16 -10.37
CA ALA A 60 -3.44 -0.08 -9.43
C ALA A 60 -4.73 0.66 -9.05
N ASN A 61 -5.47 1.11 -10.07
CA ASN A 61 -6.71 1.87 -9.89
C ASN A 61 -7.79 1.04 -9.18
N GLY A 62 -7.88 -0.26 -9.48
CA GLY A 62 -8.81 -1.17 -8.81
C GLY A 62 -8.57 -1.27 -7.30
N HIS A 63 -7.31 -1.42 -6.87
CA HIS A 63 -6.97 -1.45 -5.45
C HIS A 63 -7.20 -0.12 -4.75
N ILE A 64 -6.81 0.99 -5.39
CA ILE A 64 -7.04 2.34 -4.85
C ILE A 64 -8.54 2.60 -4.68
N ALA A 65 -9.35 2.32 -5.71
CA ALA A 65 -10.79 2.56 -5.67
C ALA A 65 -11.47 1.73 -4.58
N ARG A 66 -11.13 0.44 -4.46
CA ARG A 66 -11.65 -0.44 -3.41
C ARG A 66 -11.29 0.07 -2.01
N PHE A 67 -10.03 0.46 -1.81
CA PHE A 67 -9.56 0.94 -0.52
C PHE A 67 -10.27 2.23 -0.11
N VAL A 68 -10.39 3.20 -1.02
CA VAL A 68 -11.10 4.46 -0.77
C VAL A 68 -12.58 4.23 -0.48
N ALA A 69 -13.25 3.32 -1.20
CA ALA A 69 -14.63 2.97 -0.92
C ALA A 69 -14.79 2.38 0.50
N ALA A 70 -13.92 1.46 0.89
CA ALA A 70 -13.94 0.86 2.23
C ALA A 70 -13.75 1.91 3.35
N LEU A 71 -12.87 2.90 3.15
CA LEU A 71 -12.68 3.99 4.11
C LEU A 71 -13.91 4.90 4.22
N ARG A 72 -14.59 5.18 3.11
CA ARG A 72 -15.83 5.96 3.12
C ARG A 72 -16.91 5.24 3.91
N ASP A 73 -17.07 3.93 3.70
CA ASP A 73 -18.07 3.13 4.40
C ASP A 73 -17.80 3.04 5.90
N LEU A 74 -16.52 2.96 6.31
CA LEU A 74 -16.13 3.01 7.72
C LEU A 74 -16.41 4.38 8.34
N GLY A 75 -16.13 5.47 7.63
CA GLY A 75 -16.41 6.83 8.08
C GLY A 75 -17.92 7.12 8.22
N VAL A 76 -18.74 6.56 7.34
CA VAL A 76 -20.21 6.68 7.41
C VAL A 76 -20.80 5.88 8.56
N LYS A 77 -20.22 4.72 8.92
CA LYS A 77 -20.68 3.91 10.06
C LYS A 77 -20.27 4.45 11.43
N ALA A 78 -19.25 5.31 11.47
CA ALA A 78 -18.73 5.90 12.70
C ALA A 78 -19.34 7.28 13.02
N ALA A 79 -20.18 7.83 12.13
CA ALA A 79 -20.89 9.10 12.25
C ALA A 79 -22.36 8.87 12.61
#